data_AF-A0A8D0GHD2-F1
#
_entry.id   AF-A0A8D0GHD2-F1
#
_cell.length_a   1.000
_cell.length_b   1.000
_cell.length_c   1.000
_cell.angle_alpha   90.00
_cell.angle_beta   90.00
_cell.angle_gamma   90.00
#
_symmetry.space_group_name_H-M   'P 1'
#
loop_
_entity.id
_entity.type
_entity.pdbx_description
1 polymer ?
#
loop_
_entity_poly.entity_id
_entity_poly.type
_entity_poly.pdbx_seq_one_letter_code
_entity_poly.pdbx_strand_id
1 'polypeptide(L)'
;MATEGLHENETLASLKNEAESLKGKLEEERAKLHDVELHQVADRVEALGQFVMKTRRTLKGHGNKVLCMDWCKDKRRIVSSSQDGKVIVWDAFTTNKVGFCCNFCI
;
A
#
# COMPACT_ATOMS: atom_id res chain seq x y z
N MET A 1 7.62 -40.06 -24.60
CA MET A 1 6.87 -39.18 -23.67
C MET A 1 7.91 -38.52 -22.79
N ALA A 2 7.93 -37.19 -22.76
CA ALA A 2 9.10 -36.37 -22.41
C ALA A 2 9.62 -36.59 -20.98
N THR A 3 10.84 -37.13 -20.86
CA THR A 3 11.67 -37.07 -19.65
C THR A 3 13.01 -36.36 -19.91
N GLU A 4 13.14 -35.68 -21.05
CA GLU A 4 14.35 -34.92 -21.43
C GLU A 4 14.42 -33.64 -20.58
N GLY A 5 15.32 -33.63 -19.57
CA GLY A 5 15.61 -32.47 -18.72
C GLY A 5 15.44 -32.67 -17.21
N LEU A 6 14.86 -33.80 -16.77
CA LEU A 6 14.56 -34.07 -15.35
C LEU A 6 15.70 -34.76 -14.57
N HIS A 7 16.89 -34.92 -15.15
CA HIS A 7 17.97 -35.76 -14.59
C HIS A 7 19.29 -35.03 -14.31
N GLU A 8 19.29 -33.69 -14.32
CA GLU A 8 20.44 -32.90 -13.92
C GLU A 8 20.25 -32.39 -12.49
N ASN A 9 21.28 -32.53 -11.63
CA ASN A 9 21.26 -31.93 -10.31
C ASN A 9 21.02 -30.41 -10.45
N GLU A 10 20.02 -29.87 -9.76
CA GLU A 10 19.72 -28.44 -9.80
C GLU A 10 20.96 -27.64 -9.38
N THR A 11 21.54 -26.90 -10.33
CA THR A 11 22.66 -26.01 -10.05
C THR A 11 22.15 -24.59 -9.93
N LEU A 12 22.83 -23.77 -9.14
CA LEU A 12 22.50 -22.34 -9.02
C LEU A 12 22.52 -21.62 -10.39
N ALA A 13 23.35 -22.09 -11.32
CA ALA A 13 23.40 -21.59 -12.69
C ALA A 13 22.16 -21.98 -13.51
N SER A 14 21.70 -23.24 -13.43
CA SER A 14 20.50 -23.68 -14.16
C SER A 14 19.25 -22.94 -13.68
N LEU A 15 19.08 -22.80 -12.36
CA LEU A 15 17.96 -22.05 -11.77
C LEU A 15 17.98 -20.55 -12.14
N LYS A 16 19.18 -19.93 -12.22
CA LYS A 16 19.30 -18.54 -12.68
C LYS A 16 18.90 -18.39 -14.14
N ASN A 17 19.36 -19.28 -15.01
CA ASN A 17 19.03 -19.24 -16.44
C ASN A 17 17.54 -19.45 -16.67
N GLU A 18 16.91 -20.35 -15.91
CA GLU A 18 15.47 -20.54 -15.95
C GLU A 18 14.72 -19.30 -15.46
N ALA A 19 15.14 -18.68 -14.35
CA ALA A 19 14.54 -17.45 -13.85
C ALA A 19 14.65 -16.29 -14.85
N GLU A 20 15.78 -16.14 -15.52
CA GLU A 20 15.97 -15.14 -16.58
C GLU A 20 15.09 -15.44 -17.80
N SER A 21 14.96 -16.71 -18.19
CA SER A 21 14.08 -17.12 -19.29
C SER A 21 12.60 -16.84 -18.97
N LEU A 22 12.15 -17.20 -17.77
CA LEU A 22 10.79 -16.92 -17.30
C LEU A 22 10.53 -15.41 -17.18
N LYS A 23 11.52 -14.65 -16.70
CA LYS A 23 11.44 -13.19 -16.66
C LYS A 23 11.30 -12.61 -18.07
N GLY A 24 12.09 -13.06 -19.04
CA GLY A 24 11.98 -12.58 -20.42
C GLY A 24 10.65 -12.94 -21.07
N LYS A 25 10.14 -14.16 -20.82
CA LYS A 25 8.78 -14.56 -21.25
C LYS A 25 7.68 -13.72 -20.59
N LEU A 26 7.92 -13.25 -19.35
CA LEU A 26 7.06 -12.30 -18.61
C LEU A 26 7.29 -10.82 -19.02
N GLU A 27 8.39 -10.55 -19.72
CA GLU A 27 8.70 -9.36 -20.51
C GLU A 27 7.72 -9.19 -21.68
N GLU A 28 7.67 -10.26 -22.47
CA GLU A 28 7.16 -10.28 -23.84
C GLU A 28 5.63 -10.32 -23.92
N GLU A 29 4.97 -11.14 -23.10
CA GLU A 29 3.53 -11.21 -22.93
C GLU A 29 2.91 -9.93 -22.32
N ARG A 30 3.60 -9.24 -21.40
CA ARG A 30 3.21 -7.95 -20.85
C ARG A 30 3.24 -6.90 -21.94
N ALA A 31 4.31 -6.90 -22.74
CA ALA A 31 4.40 -6.02 -23.91
C ALA A 31 3.29 -6.30 -24.94
N LYS A 32 2.88 -7.56 -25.13
CA LYS A 32 1.74 -7.91 -26.01
C LYS A 32 0.39 -7.40 -25.50
N LEU A 33 0.22 -7.28 -24.20
CA LEU A 33 -1.01 -6.79 -23.55
C LEU A 33 -1.01 -5.29 -23.29
N HIS A 34 0.11 -4.61 -23.53
CA HIS A 34 0.28 -3.17 -23.35
C HIS A 34 -0.03 -2.44 -24.67
N ASP A 35 -1.33 -2.33 -24.96
CA ASP A 35 -1.86 -1.75 -26.21
C ASP A 35 -2.02 -0.22 -26.13
N VAL A 36 -2.39 0.30 -24.96
CA VAL A 36 -2.69 1.71 -24.73
C VAL A 36 -2.25 2.11 -23.31
N GLU A 37 -1.72 3.32 -23.15
CA GLU A 37 -1.40 3.87 -21.84
C GLU A 37 -2.64 4.39 -21.12
N LEU A 38 -2.67 4.28 -19.77
CA LEU A 38 -3.83 4.68 -18.97
C LEU A 38 -4.26 6.13 -19.23
N HIS A 39 -3.29 7.04 -19.47
CA HIS A 39 -3.60 8.45 -19.74
C HIS A 39 -4.38 8.64 -21.06
N GLN A 40 -4.09 7.85 -22.10
CA GLN A 40 -4.76 7.93 -23.40
C GLN A 40 -6.22 7.48 -23.29
N VAL A 41 -6.51 6.51 -22.41
CA VAL A 41 -7.88 6.10 -22.09
C VAL A 41 -8.58 7.17 -21.24
N ALA A 42 -7.86 7.76 -20.29
CA ALA A 42 -8.38 8.79 -19.39
C ALA A 42 -8.66 10.13 -20.07
N ASP A 43 -8.10 10.42 -21.26
CA ASP A 43 -8.39 11.65 -22.03
C ASP A 43 -9.89 11.80 -22.39
N ARG A 44 -10.64 10.69 -22.39
CA ARG A 44 -12.10 10.69 -22.60
C ARG A 44 -12.88 11.07 -21.34
N VAL A 45 -12.23 11.13 -20.19
CA VAL A 45 -12.85 11.47 -18.91
C VAL A 45 -12.74 12.98 -18.71
N GLU A 46 -13.86 13.62 -18.40
CA GLU A 46 -13.88 15.05 -18.10
C GLU A 46 -12.93 15.39 -16.94
N ALA A 47 -12.16 16.45 -17.10
CA ALA A 47 -11.25 16.92 -16.08
C ALA A 47 -12.03 17.36 -14.82
N LEU A 48 -11.49 17.01 -13.65
CA LEU A 48 -12.06 17.43 -12.39
C LEU A 48 -11.92 18.95 -12.22
N GLY A 49 -12.99 19.59 -11.73
CA GLY A 49 -13.01 21.02 -11.45
C GLY A 49 -12.12 21.42 -10.25
N GLN A 50 -12.16 22.70 -9.90
CA GLN A 50 -11.35 23.24 -8.80
C GLN A 50 -11.74 22.64 -7.44
N PHE A 51 -10.79 22.01 -6.75
CA PHE A 51 -10.97 21.51 -5.39
C PHE A 51 -10.63 22.57 -4.33
N VAL A 52 -11.52 22.78 -3.37
CA VAL A 52 -11.30 23.67 -2.22
C VAL A 52 -11.25 22.87 -0.92
N MET A 53 -10.10 22.23 -0.68
CA MET A 53 -9.85 21.53 0.58
C MET A 53 -9.45 22.51 1.69
N LYS A 54 -10.06 22.35 2.87
CA LYS A 54 -9.72 23.12 4.07
C LYS A 54 -9.64 22.19 5.27
N THR A 55 -8.67 22.42 6.15
CA THR A 55 -8.54 21.69 7.42
C THR A 55 -9.81 21.84 8.25
N ARG A 56 -10.52 20.74 8.49
CA ARG A 56 -11.77 20.76 9.29
C ARG A 56 -11.51 20.58 10.78
N ARG A 57 -10.48 19.81 11.14
CA ARG A 57 -10.15 19.43 12.51
C ARG A 57 -8.64 19.37 12.71
N THR A 58 -8.19 19.64 13.92
CA THR A 58 -6.80 19.49 14.35
C THR A 58 -6.79 18.73 15.66
N LEU A 59 -6.33 17.49 15.63
CA LEU A 59 -6.28 16.61 16.80
C LEU A 59 -5.00 16.87 17.59
N LYS A 60 -5.10 17.68 18.64
CA LYS A 60 -3.96 18.00 19.52
C LYS A 60 -3.93 17.04 20.71
N GLY A 61 -2.80 16.40 20.95
CA GLY A 61 -2.64 15.57 22.15
C GLY A 61 -1.50 14.58 22.16
N HIS A 62 -0.84 14.31 21.03
CA HIS A 62 0.43 13.60 21.02
C HIS A 62 1.55 14.50 21.56
N GLY A 63 2.42 13.94 22.39
CA GLY A 63 3.53 14.68 23.00
C GLY A 63 4.77 14.75 22.12
N ASN A 64 4.81 13.97 21.05
CA ASN A 64 5.94 13.91 20.12
C ASN A 64 5.43 13.69 18.67
N LYS A 65 6.35 13.41 17.73
CA LYS A 65 6.03 13.17 16.32
C LYS A 65 5.06 11.99 16.18
N VAL A 66 3.97 12.24 15.46
CA VAL A 66 3.02 11.20 15.01
C VAL A 66 3.67 10.41 13.88
N LEU A 67 3.69 9.09 13.98
CA LEU A 67 4.37 8.21 13.03
C LEU A 67 3.40 7.55 12.05
N CYS A 68 2.21 7.19 12.52
CA CYS A 68 1.20 6.52 11.71
C CYS A 68 -0.21 6.90 12.16
N MET A 69 -1.17 6.80 11.26
CA MET A 69 -2.60 6.85 11.54
C MET A 69 -3.36 5.86 10.67
N ASP A 70 -4.48 5.35 11.19
CA ASP A 70 -5.39 4.50 10.41
C ASP A 70 -6.85 4.81 10.76
N TRP A 71 -7.73 4.66 9.75
CA TRP A 71 -9.15 4.88 9.89
C TRP A 71 -9.86 3.60 10.27
N CYS A 72 -10.72 3.68 11.28
CA CYS A 72 -11.61 2.57 11.58
C CYS A 72 -12.68 2.43 10.48
N LYS A 73 -13.13 1.20 10.22
CA LYS A 73 -14.21 0.89 9.26
C LYS A 73 -15.54 1.57 9.61
N ASP A 74 -15.70 2.03 10.85
CA ASP A 74 -16.85 2.81 11.32
C ASP A 74 -16.89 4.25 10.76
N LYS A 75 -15.84 4.68 10.02
CA LYS A 75 -15.65 6.02 9.44
C LYS A 75 -15.68 7.16 10.45
N ARG A 76 -15.67 6.84 11.75
CA ARG A 76 -15.81 7.78 12.84
C ARG A 76 -14.55 7.85 13.68
N ARG A 77 -13.86 6.72 13.87
CA ARG A 77 -12.68 6.66 14.71
C ARG A 77 -11.39 6.63 13.89
N ILE A 78 -10.36 7.26 14.45
CA ILE A 78 -9.00 7.23 13.92
C ILE A 78 -8.10 6.71 15.02
N VAL A 79 -7.22 5.77 14.70
CA VAL A 79 -6.10 5.42 15.57
C VAL A 79 -4.86 6.16 15.09
N SER A 80 -4.02 6.58 16.03
CA SER A 80 -2.73 7.18 15.69
C SER A 80 -1.67 6.81 16.72
N SER A 81 -0.45 6.60 16.24
CA SER A 81 0.71 6.28 17.05
C SER A 81 1.73 7.41 17.02
N SER A 82 2.40 7.61 18.15
CA SER A 82 3.42 8.65 18.32
C SER A 82 4.71 8.07 18.89
N GLN A 83 5.82 8.76 18.64
CA GLN A 83 7.15 8.41 19.13
C GLN A 83 7.24 8.44 20.68
N ASP A 84 6.30 9.09 21.35
CA ASP A 84 6.16 9.05 22.81
C ASP A 84 5.70 7.67 23.36
N GLY A 85 5.51 6.68 22.47
CA GLY A 85 5.06 5.34 22.83
C GLY A 85 3.55 5.26 23.09
N LYS A 86 2.80 6.33 22.80
CA LYS A 86 1.35 6.37 23.01
C LYS A 86 0.61 6.11 21.71
N VAL A 87 -0.44 5.29 21.82
CA VAL A 87 -1.44 5.10 20.77
C VAL A 87 -2.75 5.68 21.27
N ILE A 88 -3.29 6.64 20.50
CA ILE A 88 -4.54 7.34 20.83
C ILE A 88 -5.60 6.97 19.80
N VAL A 89 -6.77 6.55 20.30
CA VAL A 89 -7.99 6.41 19.51
C VAL A 89 -8.80 7.69 19.65
N TRP A 90 -9.08 8.33 18.51
CA TRP A 90 -9.84 9.56 18.40
C TRP A 90 -11.21 9.28 17.81
N ASP A 91 -12.21 10.06 18.23
CA ASP A 91 -13.43 10.26 17.46
C ASP A 91 -13.21 11.47 16.54
N ALA A 92 -13.13 11.24 15.23
CA ALA A 92 -12.80 12.24 14.22
C ALA A 92 -13.85 13.36 14.13
N PHE A 93 -15.10 13.08 14.50
CA PHE A 93 -16.19 14.07 14.44
C PHE A 93 -16.13 15.03 15.62
N THR A 94 -16.01 14.46 16.83
CA THR A 94 -16.03 15.21 18.10
C THR A 94 -14.65 15.67 18.54
N THR A 95 -13.58 15.16 17.92
CA THR A 95 -12.16 15.33 18.31
C THR A 95 -11.80 14.81 19.70
N ASN A 96 -12.70 14.05 20.32
CA ASN A 96 -12.50 13.49 21.65
C ASN A 96 -11.56 12.28 21.59
N LYS A 97 -10.75 12.13 22.63
CA LYS A 97 -9.93 10.92 22.85
C LYS A 97 -10.85 9.85 23.43
N VAL A 98 -11.12 8.81 22.65
CA VAL A 98 -12.00 7.69 23.03
C VAL A 98 -11.26 6.71 23.95
N GLY A 99 -9.95 6.55 23.75
CA GLY A 99 -9.14 5.70 24.60
C GLY A 99 -7.65 5.76 24.25
N PHE A 100 -6.85 5.28 25.19
CA PHE A 100 -5.43 4.99 24.99
C PHE A 100 -5.29 3.48 24.86
N CYS A 101 -4.67 3.02 23.79
CA CYS A 101 -4.27 1.62 23.71
C CYS A 101 -2.86 1.54 24.30
N CYS A 102 -2.77 1.24 25.59
CA CYS A 102 -1.51 0.88 26.26
C CYS A 102 -1.32 -0.64 26.20
N ASN A 103 -1.33 -1.24 25.02
CA ASN A 103 -0.85 -2.61 24.86
C ASN A 103 0.34 -2.59 23.92
N PHE A 104 1.51 -2.52 24.52
CA PHE A 104 2.74 -3.06 23.96
C PHE A 104 2.52 -4.58 23.80
N CYS A 105 2.02 -5.01 22.65
CA CYS A 105 2.20 -6.36 22.15
C CYS A 105 2.66 -6.24 20.70
N ILE A 106 3.97 -6.03 20.57
CA ILE A 106 4.76 -6.58 19.46
C ILE A 106 5.58 -7.71 20.09
#